data_AF-A0A3B9RQC2-F1
#
_entry.id   AF-A0A3B9RQC2-F1
#
_cell.length_a   1.000
_cell.length_b   1.000
_cell.length_c   1.000
_cell.angle_alpha   90.00
_cell.angle_beta   90.00
_cell.angle_gamma   90.00
#
_symmetry.space_group_name_H-M   'P 1'
#
loop_
_entity.id
_entity.type
_entity.pdbx_description
1 polymer ?
#
loop_
_entity_poly.entity_id
_entity_poly.type
_entity_poly.pdbx_seq_one_letter_code
_entity_poly.pdbx_strand_id
1 'polypeptide(L)'
;MLQVLETCESKMQKSLESLEKDFSSLRTGRASVSLLDKIRVEYYGNETPINQVATISVPEARMIVIQPWDKSVLSSIEKAILKSDLGLPPNNDGKLIRLNFPPLNEERRRNL
;
A
#
# COMPACT_ATOMS: atom_id res chain seq x y z
N MET A 1 -39.73 -18.15 -9.78
CA MET A 1 -38.99 -17.46 -10.86
C MET A 1 -38.13 -16.31 -10.32
N LEU A 2 -38.72 -15.34 -9.60
CA LEU A 2 -37.98 -14.19 -9.03
C LEU A 2 -36.80 -14.57 -8.11
N GLN A 3 -36.98 -15.56 -7.24
CA GLN A 3 -35.93 -16.04 -6.32
C GLN A 3 -34.68 -16.57 -7.03
N VAL A 4 -34.84 -17.16 -8.22
CA VAL A 4 -33.70 -17.69 -9.01
C VAL A 4 -32.92 -16.54 -9.65
N LEU A 5 -33.61 -15.49 -10.10
CA LEU A 5 -33.01 -14.29 -10.65
C LEU A 5 -32.19 -13.54 -9.58
N GLU A 6 -32.75 -13.31 -8.39
CA GLU A 6 -32.01 -12.69 -7.27
C GLU A 6 -30.77 -13.50 -6.85
N THR A 7 -30.90 -14.83 -6.82
CA THR A 7 -29.76 -15.71 -6.47
C THR A 7 -28.65 -15.64 -7.52
N CYS A 8 -29.01 -15.55 -8.81
CA CYS A 8 -28.06 -15.36 -9.90
C CYS A 8 -27.38 -13.98 -9.83
N GLU A 9 -28.15 -12.93 -9.60
CA GLU A 9 -27.64 -11.56 -9.48
C GLU A 9 -26.67 -11.42 -8.30
N SER A 10 -27.00 -11.98 -7.13
CA SER A 10 -26.12 -11.98 -5.96
C SER A 10 -24.80 -12.75 -6.21
N LYS A 11 -24.86 -13.87 -6.95
CA LYS A 11 -23.64 -14.61 -7.33
C LYS A 11 -22.77 -13.83 -8.31
N MET A 12 -23.38 -13.17 -9.30
CA MET A 12 -22.66 -12.30 -10.23
C MET A 12 -21.98 -11.15 -9.50
N GLN A 13 -22.69 -10.50 -8.57
CA GLN A 13 -22.15 -9.41 -7.76
C GLN A 13 -20.93 -9.88 -6.95
N LYS A 14 -21.02 -11.04 -6.29
CA LYS A 14 -19.89 -11.62 -5.53
C LYS A 14 -18.69 -11.96 -6.40
N SER A 15 -18.92 -12.48 -7.60
CA SER A 15 -17.83 -12.75 -8.55
C SER A 15 -17.16 -11.44 -8.98
N LEU A 16 -17.93 -10.37 -9.16
CA LEU A 16 -17.40 -9.05 -9.51
C LEU A 16 -16.60 -8.43 -8.37
N GLU A 17 -17.09 -8.53 -7.12
CA GLU A 17 -16.36 -8.10 -5.92
C GLU A 17 -15.05 -8.88 -5.73
N SER A 18 -15.07 -10.20 -5.95
CA SER A 18 -13.85 -11.01 -5.88
C SER A 18 -12.84 -10.60 -6.94
N LEU A 19 -13.32 -10.33 -8.17
CA LEU A 19 -12.50 -9.88 -9.28
C LEU A 19 -11.88 -8.51 -9.01
N GLU A 20 -12.66 -7.54 -8.50
CA GLU A 20 -12.14 -6.23 -8.10
C GLU A 20 -11.10 -6.33 -6.98
N LYS A 21 -11.32 -7.23 -6.01
CA LYS A 21 -10.37 -7.48 -4.93
C LYS A 21 -9.06 -8.06 -5.47
N ASP A 22 -9.15 -9.01 -6.40
CA ASP A 22 -7.98 -9.59 -7.05
C ASP A 22 -7.24 -8.56 -7.91
N PHE A 23 -7.96 -7.70 -8.65
CA PHE A 23 -7.36 -6.59 -9.41
C PHE A 23 -6.76 -5.50 -8.53
N SER A 24 -7.32 -5.22 -7.35
CA SER A 24 -6.73 -4.29 -6.38
C SER A 24 -5.41 -4.82 -5.81
N SER A 25 -5.28 -6.15 -5.73
CA SER A 25 -4.05 -6.82 -5.30
C SER A 25 -3.00 -6.90 -6.41
N LEU A 26 -3.42 -6.87 -7.67
CA LEU A 26 -2.56 -6.77 -8.84
C LEU A 26 -1.87 -5.41 -8.85
N ARG A 27 -0.55 -5.45 -8.63
CA ARG A 27 0.37 -4.32 -8.54
C ARG A 27 0.41 -3.60 -9.89
N THR A 28 -0.52 -2.68 -10.16
CA THR A 28 -0.72 -1.97 -11.45
C THR A 28 0.41 -1.00 -11.84
N GLY A 29 1.60 -1.10 -11.24
CA GLY A 29 2.71 -0.17 -11.50
C GLY A 29 2.42 1.28 -11.08
N ARG A 30 1.22 1.55 -10.53
CA ARG A 30 0.88 2.78 -9.83
C ARG A 30 1.21 2.60 -8.35
N ALA A 31 1.95 3.55 -7.80
CA ALA A 31 2.18 3.67 -6.38
C ALA A 31 0.82 3.84 -5.66
N SER A 32 0.23 2.72 -5.21
CA SER A 32 -1.03 2.74 -4.48
C SER A 32 -0.75 2.84 -2.98
N VAL A 33 -1.43 3.78 -2.32
CA VAL A 33 -1.39 3.97 -0.86
C VAL A 33 -1.76 2.68 -0.13
N SER A 34 -2.60 1.84 -0.72
CA SER A 34 -3.03 0.55 -0.16
C SER A 34 -1.90 -0.46 0.07
N LEU A 35 -0.73 -0.28 -0.57
CA LEU A 35 0.45 -1.10 -0.29
C LEU A 35 1.06 -0.78 1.08
N LEU A 36 0.91 0.45 1.55
CA LEU A 36 1.42 0.91 2.84
C LEU A 36 0.43 0.62 3.98
N ASP A 37 -0.87 0.44 3.70
CA ASP A 37 -1.89 0.14 4.71
C ASP A 37 -1.63 -1.15 5.52
N LYS A 38 -0.86 -2.09 4.96
CA LYS A 38 -0.46 -3.32 5.66
C LYS A 38 0.73 -3.13 6.60
N ILE A 39 1.41 -1.99 6.54
CA ILE A 39 2.61 -1.72 7.35
C ILE A 39 2.17 -1.19 8.71
N ARG A 40 2.56 -1.92 9.76
CA ARG A 40 2.45 -1.48 11.15
C ARG A 40 3.78 -0.88 11.58
N VAL A 41 3.69 0.25 12.27
CA VAL A 41 4.80 1.03 12.80
C VAL A 41 4.69 0.99 14.32
N GLU A 42 5.82 0.84 14.99
CA GLU A 42 5.87 0.88 16.45
C GLU A 42 5.89 2.33 16.92
N TYR A 43 4.78 2.77 17.53
CA TYR A 43 4.61 4.08 18.12
C TYR A 43 4.39 3.93 19.63
N TYR A 44 5.33 4.43 20.43
CA TYR A 44 5.29 4.33 21.90
C TYR A 44 5.01 2.90 22.43
N GLY A 45 5.59 1.87 21.78
CA GLY A 45 5.46 0.46 22.18
C GLY A 45 4.20 -0.25 21.70
N ASN A 46 3.34 0.42 20.91
CA ASN A 46 2.17 -0.19 20.29
C ASN A 46 2.31 -0.23 18.76
N GLU A 47 1.93 -1.35 18.15
CA GLU A 47 1.85 -1.47 16.70
C GLU A 47 0.64 -0.69 16.16
N THR A 48 0.89 0.46 15.53
CA THR A 48 -0.12 1.30 14.89
C THR A 48 0.04 1.27 13.38
N PRO A 49 -1.05 1.26 12.61
CA PRO A 49 -0.96 1.34 11.16
C PRO A 49 -0.35 2.68 10.73
N ILE A 50 0.49 2.64 9.70
CA ILE A 50 1.20 3.83 9.23
C ILE A 50 0.27 4.99 8.82
N ASN A 51 -0.96 4.69 8.39
CA ASN A 51 -1.97 5.69 8.03
C ASN A 51 -2.47 6.55 9.21
N GLN A 52 -2.31 6.07 10.45
CA GLN A 52 -2.73 6.77 11.68
C GLN A 52 -1.62 7.63 12.27
N VAL A 53 -0.36 7.40 11.87
CA VAL A 53 0.80 8.14 12.39
C VAL A 53 1.40 9.09 11.36
N ALA A 54 1.01 8.94 10.08
CA ALA A 54 1.51 9.74 8.98
C ALA A 54 0.46 9.98 7.90
N THR A 55 0.55 11.14 7.26
CA THR A 55 -0.19 11.45 6.05
C THR A 55 0.55 10.88 4.85
N ILE A 56 -0.12 10.02 4.08
CA ILE A 56 0.44 9.41 2.88
C ILE A 56 -0.11 10.17 1.66
N SER A 57 0.77 10.64 0.79
CA SER A 57 0.42 11.31 -0.45
C SER A 57 1.19 10.72 -1.62
N VAL A 58 0.58 10.69 -2.78
CA VAL A 58 1.18 10.17 -4.02
C VAL A 58 1.28 11.34 -5.01
N PRO A 59 2.31 12.20 -4.89
CA PRO A 59 2.49 13.33 -5.79
C PRO A 59 2.82 12.88 -7.21
N GLU A 60 3.45 11.71 -7.37
CA GLU A 60 3.78 11.13 -8.67
C GLU A 60 3.48 9.63 -8.64
N ALA A 61 3.06 9.05 -9.78
CA ALA A 61 2.68 7.64 -9.88
C ALA A 61 3.77 6.64 -9.44
N ARG A 62 5.01 7.09 -9.24
CA ARG A 62 6.18 6.30 -8.85
C ARG A 62 6.81 6.74 -7.53
N MET A 63 6.24 7.76 -6.88
CA MET A 63 6.76 8.31 -5.63
C MET A 63 5.63 8.37 -4.61
N ILE A 64 5.86 7.75 -3.46
CA ILE A 64 5.01 7.94 -2.29
C ILE A 64 5.74 8.81 -1.29
N VAL A 65 5.06 9.85 -0.81
CA VAL A 65 5.55 10.71 0.25
C VAL A 65 4.74 10.43 1.50
N ILE A 66 5.47 10.06 2.55
CA ILE A 66 4.94 9.78 3.88
C ILE A 66 5.37 10.93 4.78
N GLN A 67 4.40 11.69 5.26
CA GLN A 67 4.61 12.82 6.15
C GLN A 67 4.14 12.46 7.55
N PRO A 68 5.04 12.07 8.47
CA PRO A 68 4.68 11.78 9.85
C PRO A 68 4.22 13.05 10.57
N TRP A 69 3.27 12.91 11.48
CA TRP A 69 2.85 14.03 12.34
C TRP A 69 3.87 14.35 13.41
N ASP A 70 4.64 13.34 13.84
CA ASP A 70 5.70 13.48 14.82
C ASP A 70 7.04 12.92 14.30
N LYS A 71 8.11 13.69 14.50
CA LYS A 71 9.47 13.34 14.05
C LYS A 71 10.06 12.19 14.85
N SER A 72 9.55 11.93 16.06
CA SER A 72 9.99 10.80 16.89
C SER A 72 9.74 9.45 16.19
N VAL A 73 8.67 9.36 15.41
CA VAL A 73 8.21 8.14 14.72
C VAL A 73 8.97 7.90 13.43
N LEU A 74 9.76 8.87 12.97
CA LEU A 74 10.39 8.85 11.66
C LEU A 74 11.37 7.66 11.55
N SER A 75 12.12 7.36 12.61
CA SER A 75 13.00 6.18 12.67
C SER A 75 12.22 4.87 12.74
N SER A 76 11.10 4.82 13.48
CA SER A 76 10.22 3.64 13.52
C SER A 76 9.60 3.35 12.16
N ILE A 77 9.16 4.38 11.43
CA ILE A 77 8.60 4.26 10.08
C ILE A 77 9.67 3.75 9.11
N GLU A 78 10.89 4.31 9.17
CA GLU A 78 12.01 3.88 8.33
C GLU A 78 12.31 2.39 8.52
N LYS A 79 12.38 1.93 9.78
CA LYS A 79 12.57 0.51 10.10
C LYS A 79 11.41 -0.36 9.65
N ALA A 80 10.16 0.09 9.82
CA ALA A 80 8.97 -0.65 9.39
C ALA A 80 8.92 -0.82 7.87
N ILE A 81 9.32 0.19 7.11
CA ILE A 81 9.39 0.13 5.65
C ILE A 81 10.55 -0.77 5.19
N LEU A 82 11.71 -0.71 5.85
CA LEU A 82 12.84 -1.60 5.54
C LEU A 82 12.52 -3.08 5.84
N LYS A 83 11.73 -3.33 6.89
CA LYS A 83 11.27 -4.68 7.26
C LYS A 83 10.12 -5.17 6.38
N SER A 84 9.44 -4.27 5.68
CA SER A 84 8.37 -4.60 4.73
C SER A 84 8.95 -5.20 3.45
N ASP A 85 8.22 -6.15 2.85
CA ASP A 85 8.50 -6.80 1.55
C ASP A 85 8.56 -5.83 0.34
N LEU A 86 8.52 -4.52 0.58
CA LEU A 86 8.75 -3.50 -0.45
C LEU A 86 10.19 -3.52 -0.95
N GLY A 87 11.18 -3.77 -0.08
CA GLY A 87 12.59 -3.83 -0.47
C GLY A 87 13.12 -2.55 -1.12
N LEU A 88 12.50 -1.40 -0.83
CA LEU A 88 12.87 -0.09 -1.36
C LEU A 88 13.51 0.75 -0.26
N PRO A 89 14.62 1.44 -0.53
CA PRO A 89 15.23 2.32 0.44
C PRO A 89 14.35 3.57 0.65
N PRO A 90 13.89 3.85 1.90
CA PRO A 90 13.25 5.12 2.23
C PRO A 90 14.26 6.26 2.10
N ASN A 91 13.87 7.32 1.41
CA ASN A 91 14.67 8.54 1.28
C ASN A 91 14.15 9.56 2.29
N ASN A 92 14.96 9.87 3.31
CA ASN A 92 14.54 10.64 4.47
C ASN A 92 15.03 12.09 4.38
N ASP A 93 14.11 13.06 4.32
CA ASP A 93 14.40 14.51 4.34
C ASP A 93 14.30 15.13 5.75
N GLY A 94 14.16 14.31 6.80
CA GLY A 94 14.06 14.75 8.21
C GLY A 94 12.69 15.30 8.64
N LYS A 95 11.79 15.56 7.70
CA LYS A 95 10.36 15.86 7.94
C LYS A 95 9.41 14.95 7.17
N LEU A 96 9.90 14.35 6.09
CA LEU A 96 9.12 13.56 5.15
C LEU A 96 9.99 12.42 4.62
N ILE A 97 9.35 11.28 4.41
CA ILE A 97 9.98 10.06 3.89
C ILE A 97 9.45 9.85 2.48
N ARG A 98 10.35 9.78 1.50
CA ARG A 98 10.01 9.49 0.10
C ARG A 98 10.36 8.04 -0.24
N LEU A 99 9.41 7.34 -0.82
CA LEU A 99 9.62 6.02 -1.40
C LEU A 99 9.53 6.12 -2.91
N ASN A 100 10.67 5.93 -3.55
CA ASN A 100 10.75 5.90 -5.01
C ASN A 100 10.68 4.45 -5.46
N PHE A 101 9.66 4.13 -6.25
CA PHE A 101 9.55 2.85 -6.92
C PHE A 101 10.39 2.92 -8.19
N PRO A 102 11.50 2.16 -8.32
CA PRO A 102 12.26 2.09 -9.55
C PRO A 102 11.35 1.60 -10.68
N PRO A 103 11.65 1.96 -11.95
CA PRO A 103 10.88 1.45 -13.08
C PRO A 103 10.86 -0.08 -13.03
N LEU A 104 9.71 -0.67 -13.33
CA LEU A 104 9.63 -2.09 -13.65
C LEU A 104 10.52 -2.32 -14.86
N ASN A 105 11.80 -2.64 -14.64
CA ASN A 105 12.63 -3.20 -15.69
C ASN A 105 12.01 -4.54 -16.10
N GLU A 106 12.07 -4.82 -17.41
CA GLU A 106 11.38 -5.93 -18.08
C GLU A 106 11.61 -7.32 -17.44
N GLU A 107 12.63 -7.47 -16.59
CA GLU A 107 12.98 -8.72 -15.90
C GLU A 107 11.92 -9.21 -14.89
N ARG A 108 11.11 -8.35 -14.27
CA ARG A 108 10.05 -8.81 -13.34
C ARG A 108 8.76 -9.28 -14.02
N ARG A 109 8.65 -9.16 -15.35
CA ARG A 109 7.48 -9.63 -16.11
C ARG A 109 7.45 -11.15 -16.28
N ARG A 110 8.58 -11.84 -16.01
CA ARG A 110 8.76 -13.27 -16.27
C ARG A 110 8.41 -14.18 -15.07
N ASN A 111 8.07 -13.62 -13.91
CA ASN A 111 7.76 -14.37 -12.68
C ASN A 111 6.29 -14.21 -12.22
N LEU A 112 5.40 -13.81 -13.12
CA LEU A 112 3.94 -13.86 -12.94
C LEU A 112 3.38 -14.88 -13.92
#